data_AF-A0A7C3H3D2-F1
#
_entry.id   AF-A0A7C3H3D2-F1
#
_cell.length_a   1.000
_cell.length_b   1.000
_cell.length_c   1.000
_cell.angle_alpha   90.00
_cell.angle_beta   90.00
_cell.angle_gamma   90.00
#
_symmetry.space_group_name_H-M   'P 1'
#
loop_
_entity.id
_entity.type
_entity.pdbx_description
1 polymer ?
#
loop_
_entity_poly.entity_id
_entity_poly.type
_entity_poly.pdbx_seq_one_letter_code
_entity_poly.pdbx_strand_id
1 'polypeptide(L)'
;MAEEETADPSAVPVSEKKKSPRPRPRGKVTIFGTWCKGCGLCIEFCPQQVFEHDGQRGRPRIAHPERCTACHWCDTHCPDMAITVRRLEPDEIAEMEELEELAGQGALPVGERL
;
A
#
# COMPACT_ATOMS: atom_id res chain seq x y z
N MET A 1 -30.20 -38.96 38.53
CA MET A 1 -30.00 -37.57 38.09
C MET A 1 -28.51 -37.44 37.85
N ALA A 2 -28.07 -37.75 36.64
CA ALA A 2 -26.67 -37.67 36.22
C ALA A 2 -26.62 -36.61 35.12
N GLU A 3 -26.02 -35.49 35.44
CA GLU A 3 -25.76 -34.39 34.54
C GLU A 3 -24.51 -34.78 33.74
N GLU A 4 -24.69 -35.10 32.46
CA GLU A 4 -23.56 -35.32 31.56
C GLU A 4 -23.41 -34.05 30.70
N GLU A 5 -22.46 -33.25 31.13
CA GLU A 5 -22.03 -31.99 30.52
C GLU A 5 -21.41 -32.30 29.15
N THR A 6 -22.13 -31.99 28.07
CA THR A 6 -21.65 -32.22 26.71
C THR A 6 -20.63 -31.15 26.33
N ALA A 7 -19.39 -31.56 26.13
CA ALA A 7 -18.30 -30.74 25.64
C ALA A 7 -18.64 -30.11 24.27
N ASP A 8 -18.38 -28.81 24.14
CA ASP A 8 -18.67 -27.99 22.96
C ASP A 8 -17.80 -28.42 21.75
N PRO A 9 -18.39 -28.92 20.65
CA PRO A 9 -17.64 -29.36 19.47
C PRO A 9 -17.08 -28.21 18.62
N SER A 10 -17.22 -26.95 19.03
CA SER A 10 -16.79 -25.78 18.26
C SER A 10 -15.34 -25.36 18.53
N ALA A 11 -14.42 -26.31 18.70
CA ALA A 11 -12.99 -26.01 18.67
C ALA A 11 -12.46 -26.16 17.22
N VAL A 12 -12.53 -25.08 16.44
CA VAL A 12 -11.85 -25.02 15.14
C VAL A 12 -10.35 -24.77 15.36
N PRO A 13 -9.45 -25.64 14.86
CA PRO A 13 -8.02 -25.43 15.01
C PRO A 13 -7.59 -24.21 14.19
N VAL A 14 -6.94 -23.25 14.86
CA VAL A 14 -6.38 -22.05 14.23
C VAL A 14 -5.18 -22.48 13.39
N SER A 15 -5.42 -22.63 12.09
CA SER A 15 -4.43 -23.00 11.08
C SER A 15 -3.20 -22.08 11.14
N GLU A 16 -2.03 -22.71 11.29
CA GLU A 16 -0.73 -22.07 11.36
C GLU A 16 -0.46 -21.20 10.11
N LYS A 17 -0.27 -19.89 10.32
CA LYS A 17 0.00 -18.92 9.25
C LYS A 17 1.34 -19.18 8.58
N LYS A 18 1.32 -19.73 7.35
CA LYS A 18 2.45 -19.67 6.41
C LYS A 18 2.82 -18.20 6.15
N LYS A 19 4.09 -17.83 6.29
CA LYS A 19 4.61 -16.47 5.99
C LYS A 19 4.22 -16.08 4.56
N SER A 20 3.41 -15.03 4.42
CA SER A 20 2.90 -14.57 3.13
C SER A 20 4.00 -13.96 2.25
N PRO A 21 3.89 -14.08 0.90
CA PRO A 21 4.80 -13.41 -0.03
C PRO A 21 4.75 -11.88 0.15
N ARG A 22 5.84 -11.19 -0.24
CA ARG A 22 5.96 -9.72 -0.14
C ARG A 22 4.77 -9.04 -0.85
N PRO A 23 4.17 -7.99 -0.27
CA PRO A 23 3.04 -7.31 -0.88
C PRO A 23 3.48 -6.62 -2.18
N ARG A 24 2.86 -6.99 -3.30
CA ARG A 24 3.02 -6.30 -4.59
C ARG A 24 1.98 -5.19 -4.69
N PRO A 25 2.36 -3.97 -5.13
CA PRO A 25 1.37 -2.92 -5.38
C PRO A 25 0.44 -3.33 -6.50
N ARG A 26 -0.85 -3.12 -6.32
CA ARG A 26 -1.87 -3.23 -7.38
C ARG A 26 -2.19 -1.88 -8.00
N GLY A 27 -1.69 -0.79 -7.44
CA GLY A 27 -1.94 0.54 -7.95
C GLY A 27 -0.79 1.53 -7.74
N LYS A 28 -0.75 2.52 -8.62
CA LYS A 28 0.13 3.68 -8.57
C LYS A 28 -0.67 4.89 -8.12
N VAL A 29 -0.21 5.54 -7.06
CA VAL A 29 -0.82 6.76 -6.51
C VAL A 29 0.04 7.96 -6.91
N THR A 30 -0.58 9.06 -7.30
CA THR A 30 0.09 10.34 -7.56
C THR A 30 -0.62 11.45 -6.80
N ILE A 31 0.12 12.36 -6.16
CA ILE A 31 -0.41 13.55 -5.49
C ILE A 31 0.02 14.79 -6.26
N PHE A 32 -0.95 15.57 -6.73
CA PHE A 32 -0.71 16.87 -7.35
C PHE A 32 -0.52 17.94 -6.28
N GLY A 33 0.75 18.22 -5.95
CA GLY A 33 1.11 19.10 -4.84
C GLY A 33 0.53 20.51 -4.93
N THR A 34 0.35 21.06 -6.13
CA THR A 34 -0.25 22.39 -6.34
C THR A 34 -1.73 22.45 -5.96
N TRP A 35 -2.43 21.33 -6.06
CA TRP A 35 -3.87 21.23 -5.79
C TRP A 35 -4.14 20.80 -4.35
N CYS A 36 -3.30 19.90 -3.81
CA CYS A 36 -3.43 19.39 -2.46
C CYS A 36 -3.39 20.53 -1.42
N LYS A 37 -4.38 20.61 -0.53
CA LYS A 37 -4.39 21.57 0.58
C LYS A 37 -3.83 21.05 1.89
N GLY A 38 -3.49 19.75 1.97
CA GLY A 38 -2.92 19.13 3.16
C GLY A 38 -3.96 18.77 4.23
N CYS A 39 -5.20 18.46 3.85
CA CYS A 39 -6.28 18.11 4.79
C CYS A 39 -6.08 16.78 5.55
N GLY A 40 -5.18 15.90 5.08
CA GLY A 40 -4.86 14.64 5.76
C GLY A 40 -5.88 13.50 5.58
N LEU A 41 -7.01 13.72 4.89
CA LEU A 41 -8.04 12.67 4.72
C LEU A 41 -7.51 11.40 4.04
N CYS A 42 -6.57 11.53 3.10
CA CYS A 42 -5.95 10.37 2.45
C CYS A 42 -5.09 9.53 3.41
N ILE A 43 -4.55 10.13 4.48
CA ILE A 43 -3.78 9.42 5.51
C ILE A 43 -4.74 8.62 6.39
N GLU A 44 -5.83 9.25 6.84
CA GLU A 44 -6.83 8.62 7.71
C GLU A 44 -7.59 7.48 7.01
N PHE A 45 -8.07 7.71 5.79
CA PHE A 45 -8.95 6.76 5.11
C PHE A 45 -8.21 5.70 4.30
N CYS A 46 -6.88 5.71 4.21
CA CYS A 46 -6.18 4.67 3.47
C CYS A 46 -6.13 3.37 4.30
N PRO A 47 -6.87 2.31 3.92
CA PRO A 47 -6.88 1.06 4.69
C PRO A 47 -5.52 0.34 4.67
N GLN A 48 -4.65 0.72 3.74
CA GLN A 48 -3.31 0.17 3.58
C GLN A 48 -2.22 1.10 4.11
N GLN A 49 -2.57 2.25 4.70
CA GLN A 49 -1.62 3.20 5.28
C GLN A 49 -0.47 3.57 4.32
N VAL A 50 -0.81 3.83 3.05
CA VAL A 50 0.15 4.20 2.00
C VAL A 50 0.78 5.58 2.26
N PHE A 51 0.08 6.45 2.99
CA PHE A 51 0.45 7.84 3.20
C PHE A 51 0.91 8.12 4.62
N GLU A 52 1.83 9.07 4.77
CA GLU A 52 2.26 9.63 6.04
C GLU A 52 2.33 11.17 5.93
N HIS A 53 2.47 11.90 7.04
CA HIS A 53 2.70 13.34 6.98
C HIS A 53 4.16 13.65 6.61
N ASP A 54 4.39 14.66 5.77
CA ASP A 54 5.73 15.15 5.38
C ASP A 54 6.53 15.81 6.52
N GLY A 55 5.89 16.07 7.66
CA GLY A 55 6.51 16.67 8.86
C GLY A 55 6.76 18.17 8.77
N GLN A 56 6.81 18.78 7.58
CA GLN A 56 7.06 20.21 7.42
C GLN A 56 5.79 21.05 7.31
N ARG A 57 4.85 20.61 6.48
CA ARG A 57 3.62 21.37 6.18
C ARG A 57 2.36 20.60 6.54
N GLY A 58 2.51 19.44 7.18
CA GLY A 58 1.42 18.53 7.48
C GLY A 58 0.82 17.90 6.21
N ARG A 59 1.51 18.01 5.07
CA ARG A 59 1.00 17.49 3.79
C ARG A 59 1.22 15.98 3.70
N PRO A 60 0.35 15.25 2.98
CA PRO A 60 0.58 13.84 2.74
C PRO A 60 1.80 13.61 1.85
N ARG A 61 2.65 12.67 2.25
CA ARG A 61 3.66 12.01 1.43
C ARG A 61 3.25 10.56 1.18
N ILE A 62 3.61 10.01 0.03
CA ILE A 62 3.46 8.58 -0.26
C ILE A 62 4.65 7.87 0.38
N ALA A 63 4.42 7.15 1.47
CA ALA A 63 5.47 6.48 2.25
C ALA A 63 5.61 5.00 1.90
N HIS A 64 4.49 4.32 1.62
CA HIS A 64 4.44 2.87 1.38
C HIS A 64 3.68 2.57 0.08
N PRO A 65 4.17 3.01 -1.10
CA PRO A 65 3.47 2.81 -2.37
C PRO A 65 3.20 1.34 -2.71
N GLU A 66 4.07 0.43 -2.28
CA GLU A 66 3.98 -1.03 -2.47
C GLU A 66 2.74 -1.66 -1.81
N ARG A 67 2.15 -1.00 -0.82
CA ARG A 67 0.94 -1.46 -0.13
C ARG A 67 -0.35 -1.05 -0.86
N CYS A 68 -0.28 -0.23 -1.90
CA CYS A 68 -1.46 0.27 -2.59
C CYS A 68 -2.24 -0.85 -3.28
N THR A 69 -3.53 -1.00 -2.97
CA THR A 69 -4.43 -2.00 -3.56
C THR A 69 -5.30 -1.47 -4.70
N ALA A 70 -5.09 -0.21 -5.13
CA ALA A 70 -5.97 0.51 -6.06
C ALA A 70 -7.45 0.52 -5.59
N CYS A 71 -7.69 0.77 -4.30
CA CYS A 71 -9.05 0.78 -3.73
C CYS A 71 -9.80 2.11 -3.91
N HIS A 72 -9.14 3.16 -4.40
CA HIS A 72 -9.75 4.48 -4.66
C HIS A 72 -10.38 5.18 -3.44
N TRP A 73 -9.97 4.84 -2.21
CA TRP A 73 -10.44 5.58 -1.03
C TRP A 73 -9.87 7.00 -0.98
N CYS A 74 -8.60 7.16 -1.31
CA CYS A 74 -7.87 8.42 -1.17
C CYS A 74 -8.22 9.47 -2.23
N ASP A 75 -8.52 9.08 -3.47
CA ASP A 75 -8.95 9.99 -4.54
C ASP A 75 -10.45 10.34 -4.39
N THR A 76 -11.31 9.36 -4.11
CA THR A 76 -12.75 9.58 -3.91
C THR A 76 -13.05 10.55 -2.75
N HIS A 77 -12.26 10.49 -1.67
CA HIS A 77 -12.44 11.37 -0.50
C HIS A 77 -11.61 12.65 -0.57
N CYS A 78 -10.85 12.88 -1.64
CA CYS A 78 -10.07 14.11 -1.78
C CYS A 78 -11.00 15.28 -2.18
N PRO A 79 -11.25 16.27 -1.32
CA PRO A 79 -12.14 17.39 -1.63
C PRO A 79 -11.59 18.28 -2.75
N ASP A 80 -10.26 18.28 -2.93
CA ASP A 80 -9.56 19.08 -3.94
C ASP A 80 -9.23 18.29 -5.22
N MET A 81 -9.64 17.01 -5.30
CA MET A 81 -9.31 16.09 -6.40
C MET A 81 -7.80 16.07 -6.74
N ALA A 82 -6.95 16.23 -5.71
CA ALA A 82 -5.52 16.35 -5.85
C ALA A 82 -4.77 15.00 -5.91
N ILE A 83 -5.49 13.88 -5.94
CA ILE A 83 -4.92 12.53 -5.92
C ILE A 83 -5.48 11.75 -7.10
N THR A 84 -4.62 11.01 -7.78
CA THR A 84 -5.03 10.00 -8.76
C THR A 84 -4.50 8.62 -8.36
N VAL A 85 -5.32 7.61 -8.63
CA VAL A 85 -4.97 6.21 -8.45
C VAL A 85 -5.15 5.50 -9.79
N ARG A 86 -4.12 4.79 -10.25
CA ARG A 86 -4.18 3.95 -11.46
C ARG A 86 -3.86 2.52 -11.08
N ARG A 87 -4.58 1.55 -11.66
CA ARG A 87 -4.21 0.14 -11.56
C ARG A 87 -2.95 -0.12 -12.39
N LEU A 88 -2.02 -0.87 -11.81
CA LEU A 88 -0.81 -1.30 -12.52
C LEU A 88 -1.14 -2.54 -13.34
N GLU A 89 -0.65 -2.57 -14.58
CA GLU A 89 -0.72 -3.77 -15.41
C GLU A 89 0.34 -4.80 -14.97
N PRO A 90 0.13 -6.10 -15.23
CA PRO A 90 1.06 -7.15 -14.85
C PRO A 90 2.48 -6.92 -15.37
N ASP A 91 2.61 -6.43 -16.60
CA ASP A 91 3.90 -6.13 -17.23
C ASP A 91 4.63 -5.00 -16.48
N GLU A 92 3.94 -3.92 -16.11
CA GLU A 92 4.53 -2.82 -15.32
C GLU A 92 5.02 -3.30 -13.94
N ILE A 93 4.30 -4.25 -13.31
CA ILE A 93 4.72 -4.82 -12.03
C ILE A 93 5.97 -5.68 -12.22
N ALA A 94 6.01 -6.51 -13.26
CA ALA A 94 7.15 -7.37 -13.56
C ALA A 94 8.42 -6.54 -13.85
N GLU A 95 8.29 -5.48 -14.65
CA GLU A 95 9.38 -4.55 -14.93
C GLU A 95 9.90 -3.89 -13.64
N MET A 96 9.01 -3.45 -12.74
CA MET A 96 9.41 -2.89 -11.45
C MET A 96 10.16 -3.91 -10.57
N GLU A 97 9.73 -5.18 -10.55
CA GLU A 97 10.39 -6.25 -9.80
C GLU A 97 11.79 -6.55 -10.36
N GLU A 98 11.93 -6.62 -11.69
CA GLU A 98 13.23 -6.83 -12.35
C GLU A 98 14.19 -5.66 -12.07
N LEU A 99 13.70 -4.43 -12.13
CA LEU A 99 14.49 -3.24 -11.78
C LEU A 99 14.95 -3.25 -10.33
N GLU A 100 14.10 -3.66 -9.38
CA GLU A 100 14.46 -3.77 -7.97
C GLU A 100 15.51 -4.88 -7.76
N GLU A 101 15.41 -5.99 -8.49
CA GLU A 101 16.40 -7.08 -8.47
C GLU A 101 17.76 -6.62 -9.01
N LEU A 102 17.78 -5.91 -10.14
CA LEU A 102 18.99 -5.31 -10.71
C LEU A 102 19.60 -4.26 -9.78
N ALA A 103 18.77 -3.43 -9.14
CA ALA A 103 19.22 -2.46 -8.14
C ALA A 103 19.84 -3.16 -6.92
N GLY A 104 19.26 -4.28 -6.48
CA GLY A 104 19.81 -5.13 -5.42
C GLY A 104 21.15 -5.78 -5.78
N GLN A 105 21.43 -5.98 -7.06
CA GLN A 105 22.69 -6.50 -7.58
C GLN A 105 23.74 -5.39 -7.82
N GLY A 106 23.41 -4.13 -7.57
CA GLY A 106 24.31 -2.99 -7.76
C GLY A 106 24.49 -2.55 -9.22
N ALA A 107 23.60 -2.98 -10.13
CA ALA A 107 23.70 -2.77 -11.56
C ALA A 107 22.81 -1.61 -12.07
N LEU A 108 22.70 -0.51 -11.30
CA LEU A 108 22.14 0.72 -11.84
C LEU A 108 23.24 1.44 -12.66
N PRO A 109 22.96 1.88 -13.91
CA PRO A 109 23.88 2.78 -14.58
C PRO A 109 23.92 4.05 -13.73
N VAL A 110 25.00 4.23 -12.97
CA VAL A 110 25.29 5.50 -12.31
C VAL A 110 25.39 6.49 -13.45
N GLY A 111 24.34 7.29 -13.64
CA GLY A 111 24.24 8.23 -14.75
C GLY A 111 25.56 8.97 -14.88
N GLU A 112 26.25 8.74 -15.99
CA GLU A 112 27.50 9.42 -16.28
C GLU A 112 27.19 10.92 -16.30
N ARG A 113 27.71 11.60 -15.28
CA ARG A 113 27.71 13.05 -15.17
C ARG A 113 28.50 13.57 -16.38
N LEU A 114 27.79 14.06 -17.39
CA LEU A 114 28.35 14.93 -18.43
C LEU A 114 28.58 16.33 -17.85
#